data_AF-A0A949RMA4-F1
#
_entry.id   AF-A0A949RMA4-F1
#
_cell.length_a   1.000
_cell.length_b   1.000
_cell.length_c   1.000
_cell.angle_alpha   90.00
_cell.angle_beta   90.00
_cell.angle_gamma   90.00
#
_symmetry.space_group_name_H-M   'P 1'
#
loop_
_entity.id
_entity.type
_entity.pdbx_description
1 polymer ?
#
loop_
_entity_poly.entity_id
_entity_poly.type
_entity_poly.pdbx_seq_one_letter_code
_entity_poly.pdbx_strand_id
1 'polypeptide(L)'
;MREAGMSLAALTVFAVAASGGQPAKKTAPRETAPPAKTARKKTPAPVTIPAGAKEISPGFYRWVDPKGQAWTYRKTPFGIMRGPEKAEAPAPVPADWTATDAGDSVAFSGPSPFGRKHWTAKKTELNETEAAVWKRAQETHNTASASTGK
;
A
#
# COMPACT_ATOMS: atom_id res chain seq x y z
N MET A 1 -45.68 10.31 -18.04
CA MET A 1 -46.80 10.48 -17.08
C MET A 1 -46.99 9.18 -16.31
N ARG A 2 -47.28 9.31 -15.00
CA ARG A 2 -47.66 8.30 -13.98
C ARG A 2 -46.51 7.75 -13.12
N GLU A 3 -46.19 8.39 -11.98
CA GLU A 3 -46.84 8.38 -10.63
C GLU A 3 -46.36 7.16 -9.81
N ALA A 4 -45.46 7.31 -8.84
CA ALA A 4 -45.64 7.79 -7.45
C ALA A 4 -45.99 6.68 -6.45
N GLY A 5 -45.14 6.53 -5.43
CA GLY A 5 -45.27 5.64 -4.29
C GLY A 5 -44.46 6.14 -3.09
N MET A 6 -45.02 7.16 -2.41
CA MET A 6 -44.82 7.58 -1.00
C MET A 6 -44.86 6.37 -0.05
N SER A 7 -44.40 6.35 1.21
CA SER A 7 -43.85 7.24 2.26
C SER A 7 -43.46 6.25 3.40
N LEU A 8 -42.74 6.56 4.49
CA LEU A 8 -43.18 7.46 5.55
C LEU A 8 -42.16 7.50 6.72
N ALA A 9 -41.98 8.72 7.26
CA ALA A 9 -41.66 9.14 8.63
C ALA A 9 -40.25 8.90 9.19
N ALA A 10 -39.63 9.82 9.97
CA ALA A 10 -40.03 11.10 10.57
C ALA A 10 -38.73 11.87 10.94
N LEU A 11 -38.61 13.20 10.72
CA LEU A 11 -38.91 14.30 11.67
C LEU A 11 -38.07 14.18 12.99
N THR A 12 -37.32 15.13 13.54
CA THR A 12 -37.45 16.61 13.60
C THR A 12 -36.19 17.24 14.26
N VAL A 13 -35.61 18.24 13.58
CA VAL A 13 -35.14 19.61 13.96
C VAL A 13 -34.62 20.01 15.38
N PHE A 14 -33.71 21.02 15.34
CA PHE A 14 -33.39 22.12 16.30
C PHE A 14 -32.33 21.80 17.39
N ALA A 15 -31.42 22.68 17.82
CA ALA A 15 -31.18 24.11 17.62
C ALA A 15 -29.71 24.46 17.97
N VAL A 16 -29.22 25.57 17.40
CA VAL A 16 -28.01 26.29 17.80
C VAL A 16 -28.17 26.95 19.18
N ALA A 17 -27.13 26.90 20.02
CA ALA A 17 -26.94 27.86 21.11
C ALA A 17 -25.45 27.97 21.48
N ALA A 18 -24.84 29.09 21.08
CA ALA A 18 -23.62 29.61 21.68
C ALA A 18 -24.02 30.54 22.84
N SER A 19 -23.60 30.22 24.06
CA SER A 19 -23.63 31.12 25.21
C SER A 19 -22.40 30.87 26.06
N GLY A 20 -21.61 31.92 26.28
CA GLY A 20 -20.45 31.92 27.17
C GLY A 20 -20.84 31.89 28.65
N GLY A 21 -19.82 31.76 29.51
CA GLY A 21 -19.94 32.01 30.95
C GLY A 21 -19.21 30.99 31.84
N GLN A 22 -18.00 31.32 32.26
CA GLN A 22 -17.42 30.91 33.57
C GLN A 22 -18.31 31.45 34.72
N PRO A 23 -18.21 31.03 36.02
CA PRO A 23 -17.06 30.42 36.72
C PRO A 23 -17.34 29.36 37.83
N ALA A 24 -16.24 28.74 38.28
CA ALA A 24 -15.88 28.29 39.65
C ALA A 24 -16.88 27.53 40.56
N LYS A 25 -16.43 26.35 41.04
CA LYS A 25 -16.52 25.95 42.46
C LYS A 25 -15.39 24.98 42.84
N LYS A 26 -14.72 25.33 43.94
CA LYS A 26 -13.61 24.64 44.62
C LYS A 26 -14.07 23.31 45.26
N THR A 27 -13.03 22.57 45.68
CA THR A 27 -12.87 21.65 46.84
C THR A 27 -12.92 20.13 46.58
N ALA A 28 -11.75 19.52 46.86
CA ALA A 28 -11.40 18.10 46.82
C ALA A 28 -12.09 17.26 47.94
N PRO A 29 -11.97 15.92 47.99
CA PRO A 29 -10.70 15.27 48.36
C PRO A 29 -10.27 14.08 47.49
N ARG A 30 -8.94 13.95 47.39
CA ARG A 30 -8.16 12.83 46.91
C ARG A 30 -8.38 11.63 47.83
N GLU A 31 -9.11 10.62 47.36
CA GLU A 31 -9.11 9.28 47.94
C GLU A 31 -8.35 8.30 47.03
N THR A 32 -7.60 7.44 47.68
CA THR A 32 -6.49 6.61 47.21
C THR A 32 -6.88 5.61 46.12
N ALA A 33 -6.42 5.82 44.89
CA ALA A 33 -6.28 4.75 43.91
C ALA A 33 -4.94 4.00 44.16
N PRO A 34 -4.95 2.65 44.22
CA PRO A 34 -3.71 1.87 44.34
C PRO A 34 -2.78 2.16 43.15
N PRO A 35 -1.45 2.10 43.32
CA PRO A 35 -0.53 2.39 42.24
C PRO A 35 -0.81 1.43 41.08
N ALA A 36 -1.27 1.99 39.96
CA ALA A 36 -1.38 1.30 38.70
C ALA A 36 -0.02 0.64 38.43
N LYS A 37 0.00 -0.70 38.46
CA LYS A 37 1.15 -1.50 38.05
C LYS A 37 1.54 -1.00 36.67
N THR A 38 2.58 -0.18 36.61
CA THR A 38 3.19 0.26 35.38
C THR A 38 3.53 -1.01 34.63
N ALA A 39 2.81 -1.26 33.54
CA ALA A 39 3.10 -2.36 32.64
C ALA A 39 4.57 -2.20 32.26
N ARG A 40 5.41 -3.06 32.84
CA ARG A 40 6.82 -3.17 32.50
C ARG A 40 6.82 -3.44 31.00
N LYS A 41 7.12 -2.41 30.20
CA LYS A 41 7.41 -2.59 28.78
C LYS A 41 8.49 -3.65 28.74
N LYS A 42 8.15 -4.85 28.25
CA LYS A 42 9.11 -5.94 28.11
C LYS A 42 10.29 -5.35 27.34
N THR A 43 11.45 -5.27 27.98
CA THR A 43 12.70 -4.90 27.31
C THR A 43 12.81 -5.85 26.11
N PRO A 44 12.78 -5.35 24.87
CA PRO A 44 12.85 -6.24 23.72
C PRO A 44 14.15 -7.02 23.82
N ALA A 45 14.06 -8.34 23.71
CA ALA A 45 15.24 -9.20 23.63
C ALA A 45 16.18 -8.67 22.54
N PRO A 46 17.51 -8.77 22.73
CA PRO A 46 18.47 -8.32 21.74
C PRO A 46 18.15 -8.98 20.40
N VAL A 47 17.84 -8.15 19.41
CA VAL A 47 17.57 -8.63 18.05
C VAL A 47 18.92 -9.11 17.50
N THR A 48 19.01 -10.40 17.21
CA THR A 48 20.19 -11.01 16.58
C THR A 48 19.87 -11.43 15.15
N ILE A 49 20.89 -11.42 14.29
CA ILE A 49 20.78 -11.91 12.92
C ILE A 49 20.82 -13.45 12.96
N PRO A 50 19.81 -14.15 12.41
CA PRO A 50 19.81 -15.62 12.33
C PRO A 50 20.99 -16.13 11.50
N ALA A 51 21.54 -17.30 11.87
CA ALA A 51 22.67 -17.92 11.15
C ALA A 51 22.36 -18.26 9.68
N GLY A 52 21.07 -18.44 9.35
CA GLY A 52 20.61 -18.65 7.97
C GLY A 52 20.22 -17.37 7.23
N ALA A 53 20.47 -16.18 7.79
CA ALA A 53 20.19 -14.93 7.11
C ALA A 53 21.21 -14.69 5.99
N LYS A 54 20.71 -14.44 4.78
CA LYS A 54 21.54 -14.13 3.62
C LYS A 54 21.90 -12.66 3.62
N GLU A 55 23.19 -12.34 3.59
CA GLU A 55 23.63 -10.96 3.40
C GLU A 55 23.31 -10.53 1.96
N ILE A 56 22.55 -9.44 1.82
CA ILE A 56 22.16 -8.86 0.52
C ILE A 56 22.95 -7.60 0.18
N SER A 57 23.55 -6.96 1.18
CA SER A 57 24.37 -5.76 1.09
C SER A 57 25.16 -5.63 2.41
N PRO A 58 26.32 -4.96 2.47
CA PRO A 58 27.12 -4.85 3.69
C PRO A 58 26.29 -4.35 4.88
N GLY A 59 26.12 -5.20 5.89
CA GLY A 59 25.30 -4.89 7.08
C GLY A 59 23.78 -5.03 6.88
N PHE A 60 23.31 -5.56 5.75
CA PHE A 60 21.91 -5.87 5.47
C PHE A 60 21.74 -7.36 5.20
N TYR A 61 20.84 -7.98 5.95
CA TYR A 61 20.57 -9.41 5.87
C TYR A 61 19.09 -9.66 5.62
N ARG A 62 18.78 -10.64 4.78
CA ARG A 62 17.43 -11.13 4.51
C ARG A 62 17.30 -12.54 5.07
N TRP A 63 16.23 -12.80 5.80
CA TRP A 63 15.92 -14.12 6.32
C TRP A 63 14.45 -14.43 6.12
N VAL A 64 14.16 -15.64 5.64
CA VAL A 64 12.78 -16.14 5.56
C VAL A 64 12.57 -17.07 6.74
N ASP A 65 11.58 -16.76 7.56
CA ASP A 65 11.24 -17.57 8.72
C ASP A 65 10.48 -18.84 8.29
N PRO A 66 10.37 -19.87 9.16
CA PRO A 66 9.75 -21.14 8.78
C PRO A 66 8.25 -21.04 8.43
N LYS A 67 7.58 -19.93 8.73
CA LYS A 67 6.21 -19.61 8.32
C LYS A 67 6.14 -18.92 6.96
N GLY A 68 7.28 -18.71 6.29
CA GLY A 68 7.39 -18.08 4.98
C GLY A 68 7.43 -16.55 5.01
N GLN A 69 7.42 -15.92 6.17
CA GLN A 69 7.54 -14.46 6.25
C GLN A 69 9.00 -14.03 6.12
N ALA A 70 9.25 -13.12 5.19
CA ALA A 70 10.56 -12.54 4.98
C ALA A 70 10.82 -11.40 5.97
N TRP A 71 12.04 -11.36 6.51
CA TRP A 71 12.54 -10.38 7.46
C TRP A 71 13.82 -9.76 6.95
N THR A 72 13.96 -8.46 7.12
CA THR A 72 15.19 -7.73 6.85
C THR A 72 15.84 -7.33 8.17
N TYR A 73 17.13 -7.60 8.31
CA TYR A 73 17.97 -7.20 9.42
C TYR A 73 18.99 -6.17 8.95
N ARG A 74 19.16 -5.10 9.71
CA ARG A 74 20.11 -4.02 9.42
C ARG A 74 21.04 -3.85 10.61
N LYS A 75 22.34 -4.03 10.37
CA LYS A 75 23.39 -3.73 11.33
C LYS A 75 23.65 -2.23 11.28
N THR A 76 23.34 -1.55 12.37
CA THR A 76 23.61 -0.12 12.56
C THR A 76 24.59 0.06 13.70
N PRO A 77 25.25 1.22 13.84
CA PRO A 77 26.12 1.51 14.99
C PRO A 77 25.41 1.37 16.35
N PHE A 78 24.09 1.50 16.39
CA PHE A 78 23.26 1.39 17.59
C PHE A 78 22.73 -0.04 17.85
N GLY A 79 23.17 -1.02 17.06
CA GLY A 79 22.72 -2.41 17.14
C GLY A 79 21.97 -2.87 15.89
N ILE A 80 21.30 -4.01 16.00
CA ILE A 80 20.60 -4.66 14.89
C ILE A 80 19.12 -4.26 14.93
N MET A 81 18.65 -3.70 13.82
CA MET A 81 17.23 -3.47 13.58
C MET A 81 16.67 -4.62 12.75
N ARG A 82 15.49 -5.13 13.10
CA ARG A 82 14.74 -6.11 12.30
C ARG A 82 13.39 -5.53 11.93
N GLY A 83 13.02 -5.62 10.66
CA GLY A 83 11.67 -5.34 10.17
C GLY A 83 11.17 -6.46 9.28
N PRO A 84 9.83 -6.66 9.16
CA PRO A 84 9.31 -7.49 8.09
C PRO A 84 9.78 -6.90 6.76
N GLU A 85 10.24 -7.76 5.86
CA GLU A 85 10.45 -7.34 4.49
C GLU A 85 9.07 -6.96 3.95
N LYS A 86 8.90 -5.67 3.63
CA LYS A 86 7.75 -5.26 2.87
C LYS A 86 7.94 -5.94 1.52
N ALA A 87 7.15 -6.98 1.26
CA ALA A 87 7.00 -7.47 -0.09
C ALA A 87 6.63 -6.23 -0.91
N GLU A 88 7.55 -5.77 -1.74
CA GLU A 88 7.22 -4.79 -2.76
C GLU A 88 6.16 -5.51 -3.58
N ALA A 89 4.90 -5.18 -3.33
CA ALA A 89 3.81 -5.72 -4.12
C ALA A 89 4.16 -5.35 -5.56
N PRO A 90 4.04 -6.30 -6.52
CA PRO A 90 4.31 -5.99 -7.91
C PRO A 90 3.55 -4.71 -8.24
N ALA A 91 4.29 -3.71 -8.73
CA ALA A 91 3.72 -2.39 -8.96
C ALA A 91 2.44 -2.55 -9.80
N PRO A 92 1.32 -1.92 -9.39
CA PRO A 92 0.06 -2.12 -10.08
C PRO A 92 0.25 -1.80 -11.56
N VAL A 93 -0.12 -2.77 -12.41
CA VAL A 93 0.07 -2.65 -13.87
C VAL A 93 -0.83 -1.50 -14.35
N PRO A 94 -0.25 -0.40 -14.87
CA PRO A 94 -1.01 0.79 -15.21
C PRO A 94 -2.05 0.46 -16.29
N ALA A 95 -3.30 0.85 -16.05
CA ALA A 95 -4.41 0.65 -16.99
C ALA A 95 -4.31 1.58 -18.20
N ASP A 96 -3.80 2.79 -17.98
CA ASP A 96 -3.75 3.87 -18.96
C ASP A 96 -2.55 3.79 -19.93
N TRP A 97 -1.72 2.75 -19.79
CA TRP A 97 -0.60 2.50 -20.69
C TRP A 97 -1.04 1.65 -21.86
N THR A 98 -0.62 2.04 -23.06
CA THR A 98 -0.78 1.24 -24.27
C THR A 98 0.58 0.72 -24.72
N ALA A 99 0.59 -0.51 -25.21
CA ALA A 99 1.77 -1.13 -25.82
C ALA A 99 1.41 -1.59 -27.23
N THR A 100 2.33 -1.42 -28.17
CA THR A 100 2.17 -1.81 -29.56
C THR A 100 3.41 -2.57 -30.01
N ASP A 101 3.21 -3.63 -30.79
CA ASP A 101 4.31 -4.38 -31.38
C ASP A 101 5.12 -3.48 -32.32
N ALA A 102 6.43 -3.45 -32.15
CA ALA A 102 7.37 -2.79 -33.05
C ALA A 102 8.49 -3.76 -33.46
N GLY A 103 8.15 -5.02 -33.76
CA GLY A 103 9.11 -6.04 -34.18
C GLY A 103 9.95 -6.59 -33.02
N ASP A 104 11.22 -6.18 -32.91
CA ASP A 104 12.12 -6.60 -31.82
C ASP A 104 11.85 -5.84 -30.50
N SER A 105 11.22 -4.67 -30.62
CA SER A 105 10.88 -3.81 -29.49
C SER A 105 9.38 -3.63 -29.33
N VAL A 106 8.98 -3.06 -28.21
CA VAL A 106 7.60 -2.69 -27.90
C VAL A 106 7.54 -1.19 -27.72
N ALA A 107 6.64 -0.53 -28.45
CA ALA A 107 6.37 0.89 -28.32
C ALA A 107 5.28 1.10 -27.26
N PHE A 108 5.62 1.84 -26.20
CA PHE A 108 4.73 2.16 -25.09
C PHE A 108 4.28 3.63 -25.16
N SER A 109 3.06 3.89 -24.68
CA SER A 109 2.54 5.23 -24.44
C SER A 109 1.82 5.28 -23.10
N GLY A 110 2.12 6.29 -22.27
CA GLY A 110 1.53 6.42 -20.94
C GLY A 110 1.36 7.88 -20.50
N PRO A 111 0.54 8.16 -19.47
CA PRO A 111 0.35 9.52 -18.95
C PRO A 111 1.61 10.05 -18.27
N SER A 112 1.90 11.32 -18.50
CA SER A 112 2.97 12.11 -17.90
C SER A 112 2.43 13.52 -17.59
N PRO A 113 2.98 14.26 -16.62
CA PRO A 113 2.54 15.63 -16.32
C PRO A 113 2.55 16.59 -17.51
N PHE A 114 3.27 16.26 -18.58
CA PHE A 114 3.36 17.06 -19.81
C PHE A 114 2.56 16.48 -20.99
N GLY A 115 1.64 15.55 -20.74
CA GLY A 115 0.87 14.83 -21.77
C GLY A 115 1.27 13.36 -21.89
N ARG A 116 1.02 12.71 -23.03
CA ARG A 116 1.40 11.30 -23.22
C ARG A 116 2.89 11.20 -23.52
N LYS A 117 3.61 10.40 -22.74
CA LYS A 117 5.00 10.04 -23.02
C LYS A 117 5.01 8.79 -23.89
N HIS A 118 5.83 8.80 -24.94
CA HIS A 118 6.15 7.62 -25.73
C HIS A 118 7.55 7.13 -25.38
N TRP A 119 7.73 5.82 -25.25
CA TRP A 119 9.04 5.20 -25.11
C TRP A 119 9.04 3.83 -25.77
N THR A 120 10.22 3.33 -26.08
CA THR A 120 10.41 2.02 -26.72
C THR A 120 11.35 1.20 -25.86
N ALA A 121 10.98 -0.05 -25.58
CA ALA A 121 11.82 -0.99 -24.85
C ALA A 121 11.92 -2.31 -25.61
N LYS A 122 13.07 -2.98 -25.54
CA LYS A 122 13.25 -4.29 -26.18
C LYS A 122 12.43 -5.34 -25.45
N LYS A 123 11.91 -6.32 -26.19
CA LYS A 123 11.14 -7.44 -25.61
C LYS A 123 11.95 -8.25 -24.59
N THR A 124 13.27 -8.30 -24.74
CA THR A 124 14.21 -8.98 -23.83
C THR A 124 14.60 -8.16 -22.61
N GLU A 125 14.30 -6.85 -22.60
CA GLU A 125 14.70 -5.90 -21.55
C GLU A 125 13.48 -5.32 -20.82
N LEU A 126 12.28 -5.86 -21.04
CA LEU A 126 11.06 -5.40 -20.37
C LEU A 126 11.14 -5.66 -18.86
N ASN A 127 10.84 -4.64 -18.06
CA ASN A 127 10.62 -4.81 -16.64
C ASN A 127 9.27 -5.52 -16.36
N GLU A 128 9.03 -5.92 -15.12
CA GLU A 128 7.82 -6.67 -14.75
C GLU A 128 6.51 -5.93 -15.09
N THR A 129 6.50 -4.61 -14.92
CA THR A 129 5.34 -3.76 -15.26
C THR A 129 5.15 -3.65 -16.77
N GLU A 130 6.20 -3.41 -17.54
CA GLU A 130 6.18 -3.31 -19.01
C GLU A 130 5.78 -4.65 -19.65
N ALA A 131 6.32 -5.76 -19.14
CA ALA A 131 5.97 -7.11 -19.57
C ALA A 131 4.48 -7.40 -19.32
N ALA A 132 3.93 -6.96 -18.19
CA ALA A 132 2.51 -7.12 -17.90
C ALA A 132 1.61 -6.28 -18.81
N VAL A 133 1.99 -5.03 -19.12
CA VAL A 133 1.27 -4.19 -20.10
C VAL A 133 1.35 -4.81 -21.50
N TRP A 134 2.52 -5.32 -21.89
CA TRP A 134 2.71 -6.00 -23.16
C TRP A 134 1.86 -7.27 -23.28
N LYS A 135 1.80 -8.09 -22.23
CA LYS A 135 0.94 -9.28 -22.19
C LYS A 135 -0.53 -8.91 -22.39
N ARG A 136 -1.02 -7.88 -21.68
CA ARG A 136 -2.39 -7.38 -21.83
C ARG A 136 -2.67 -6.94 -23.27
N ALA A 137 -1.73 -6.21 -23.89
CA ALA A 137 -1.88 -5.76 -25.28
C ALA A 137 -1.97 -6.94 -26.26
N GLN A 138 -1.18 -8.00 -26.06
CA GLN A 138 -1.25 -9.24 -26.85
C GLN A 138 -2.60 -9.94 -26.70
N GLU A 139 -3.12 -10.05 -25.47
CA GLU A 139 -4.44 -10.63 -25.21
C GLU A 139 -5.55 -9.85 -25.95
N THR A 140 -5.51 -8.52 -25.90
CA THR A 140 -6.48 -7.68 -26.63
C THR A 140 -6.36 -7.80 -28.15
N HIS A 141 -5.14 -7.90 -28.70
CA HIS A 141 -4.93 -8.05 -30.14
C HIS A 141 -5.39 -9.43 -30.65
N ASN A 142 -5.18 -10.48 -29.86
CA ASN A 142 -5.67 -11.82 -30.18
C ASN A 142 -7.21 -11.90 -30.15
N THR A 143 -7.85 -11.27 -29.15
CA THR A 143 -9.32 -11.20 -29.09
C THR A 143 -9.91 -10.36 -30.23
N ALA A 144 -9.27 -9.23 -30.61
CA ALA A 144 -9.73 -8.41 -31.72
C ALA A 144 -9.65 -9.15 -33.07
N SER A 145 -8.60 -9.95 -33.27
CA SER A 145 -8.42 -10.75 -34.48
C SER A 145 -9.47 -11.88 -34.61
N ALA A 146 -10.00 -12.38 -33.49
CA ALA A 146 -11.03 -13.40 -33.46
C ALA A 146 -12.46 -12.89 -33.74
N SER A 147 -12.69 -11.56 -33.73
CA SER A 147 -14.02 -10.95 -33.92
C SER A 147 -14.26 -10.40 -35.34
N THR A 148 -13.25 -10.34 -36.20
CA THR A 148 -13.37 -9.94 -37.61
C THR A 148 -13.43 -11.18 -38.49
N GLY A 149 -14.51 -11.94 -38.35
CA GLY A 149 -14.70 -13.19 -39.07
C GLY A 149 -16.09 -13.75 -38.86
N LYS A 150 -17.12 -12.95 -39.19
CA LYS A 150 -18.49 -13.46 -39.32
C LYS A 150 -19.29 -12.65 -40.32
#